data_AF-U1PYD6-F1
#
_entry.id   AF-U1PYD6-F1
#
_cell.length_a   1.000
_cell.length_b   1.000
_cell.length_c   1.000
_cell.angle_alpha   90.00
_cell.angle_beta   90.00
_cell.angle_gamma   90.00
#
_symmetry.space_group_name_H-M   'P 1'
#
loop_
_entity.id
_entity.type
_entity.pdbx_description
1 polymer ?
#
loop_
_entity_poly.entity_id
_entity_poly.type
_entity_poly.pdbx_seq_one_letter_code
_entity_poly.pdbx_strand_id
1 'polypeptide(L)'
;LLASGAVVPRVPWYRGENPFPLLAATLSPDQQRQWGEDLAWLARLDEAIGAADGPTRAELLNRTVRLAQRVFPDGELGERPSGFLYEDREAARSWTDPLDDAPFAQDVQVLGELADPWVARSHIYDLMVTRFVSLFGSGGVCKDPLAFFMTLAHAPDGDEEMLRAAGLDYAAGPDTERAALPGGLSGSPRHLGAFLQPVAPSARTYAAGGGLTVVNAFTNANGSLQARFHRLLGSSFRERLATRIRTAWGTERVLEIQASTECNTGQAVSCGLLPPLGLPGEPGAPDMVPLSSLRLVHDPATNTLFLADDAGPVGLAYLGLTPQYLLGGYLSWLVLLSDPWSRLPPFADHWTSRRRDLNGPLPDEVMHSERAVAGRLVTRRESWTFPAAQIAPLMDRDLTTTLLHMDDLRKQWGIPVEVFVHQHMPSQGATFDQHKPRYVDLSSPVSLLALRGWIDPDAAHISFVEALPARGEALGLTQDGEPTVAEYLVGLQWPKDLGGMA
;
A
#
# COMPACT_ATOMS: atom_id res chain seq x y z
N LEU A 1 -8.42 -5.23 -27.36
CA LEU A 1 -7.95 -4.12 -28.21
C LEU A 1 -7.20 -3.05 -27.41
N LEU A 2 -7.78 -2.47 -26.34
CA LEU A 2 -7.07 -1.53 -25.46
C LEU A 2 -5.86 -2.16 -24.76
N ALA A 3 -6.07 -3.30 -24.08
CA ALA A 3 -5.01 -4.02 -23.36
C ALA A 3 -3.88 -4.52 -24.27
N SER A 4 -4.16 -4.75 -25.56
CA SER A 4 -3.17 -5.18 -26.56
C SER A 4 -2.48 -4.00 -27.26
N GLY A 5 -2.85 -2.76 -26.94
CA GLY A 5 -2.34 -1.55 -27.62
C GLY A 5 -2.83 -1.38 -29.05
N ALA A 6 -3.73 -2.23 -29.53
CA ALA A 6 -4.30 -2.13 -30.88
C ALA A 6 -5.20 -0.90 -31.04
N VAL A 7 -5.76 -0.42 -29.93
CA VAL A 7 -6.45 0.87 -29.83
C VAL A 7 -5.88 1.61 -28.64
N VAL A 8 -5.65 2.90 -28.78
CA VAL A 8 -5.14 3.77 -27.70
C VAL A 8 -6.14 4.90 -27.49
N PRO A 9 -6.61 5.13 -26.25
CA PRO A 9 -7.50 6.26 -25.97
C PRO A 9 -6.72 7.57 -26.19
N ARG A 10 -7.26 8.45 -27.04
CA ARG A 10 -6.73 9.79 -27.23
C ARG A 10 -7.54 10.77 -26.40
N VAL A 11 -7.04 11.07 -25.21
CA VAL A 11 -7.61 12.11 -24.35
C VAL A 11 -7.00 13.48 -24.68
N PRO A 12 -7.74 14.59 -24.48
CA PRO A 12 -7.25 15.95 -24.79
C PRO A 12 -6.31 16.55 -23.73
N TRP A 13 -5.95 15.78 -22.71
CA TRP A 13 -5.04 16.20 -21.65
C TRP A 13 -3.82 15.28 -21.56
N TYR A 14 -2.71 15.86 -21.13
CA TYR A 14 -1.57 15.12 -20.64
C TYR A 14 -1.72 14.79 -19.16
N ARG A 15 -0.86 13.88 -18.71
CA ARG A 15 -0.78 13.48 -17.33
C ARG A 15 -0.44 14.67 -16.42
N GLY A 16 -1.23 14.84 -15.37
CA GLY A 16 -1.04 15.91 -14.37
C GLY A 16 -1.75 17.22 -14.69
N GLU A 17 -2.34 17.35 -15.89
CA GLU A 17 -3.17 18.50 -16.22
C GLU A 17 -4.57 18.36 -15.61
N ASN A 18 -5.22 19.49 -15.32
CA ASN A 18 -6.63 19.50 -14.95
C ASN A 18 -7.47 19.10 -16.18
N PRO A 19 -8.19 17.96 -16.15
CA PRO A 19 -8.86 17.44 -17.34
C PRO A 19 -10.11 18.25 -17.72
N PHE A 20 -10.74 18.98 -16.80
CA PHE A 20 -12.05 19.58 -17.04
C PHE A 20 -12.03 20.74 -18.07
N PRO A 21 -11.09 21.71 -18.01
CA PRO A 21 -10.98 22.74 -19.04
C PRO A 21 -10.65 22.17 -20.42
N LEU A 22 -9.79 21.15 -20.48
CA LEU A 22 -9.33 20.52 -21.71
C LEU A 22 -10.45 19.69 -22.35
N LEU A 23 -11.23 18.96 -21.54
CA LEU A 23 -12.44 18.30 -21.99
C LEU A 23 -13.45 19.30 -22.54
N ALA A 24 -13.72 20.39 -21.81
CA ALA A 24 -14.67 21.43 -22.24
C ALA A 24 -14.32 22.04 -23.61
N ALA A 25 -13.02 22.20 -23.91
CA ALA A 25 -12.54 22.70 -25.20
C ALA A 25 -12.79 21.74 -26.38
N THR A 26 -13.00 20.44 -26.11
CA THR A 26 -13.31 19.44 -27.15
C THR A 26 -14.79 19.24 -27.41
N LEU A 27 -15.66 19.79 -26.56
CA LEU A 27 -17.11 19.62 -26.66
C LEU A 27 -17.68 20.40 -27.85
N SER A 28 -18.70 19.82 -28.50
CA SER A 28 -19.50 20.53 -29.50
C SER A 28 -20.26 21.72 -28.88
N PRO A 29 -20.72 22.71 -29.66
CA PRO A 29 -21.47 23.85 -29.12
C PRO A 29 -22.71 23.44 -28.32
N ASP A 30 -23.37 22.34 -28.69
CA ASP A 30 -24.54 21.82 -27.98
C ASP A 30 -24.15 21.19 -26.64
N GLN A 31 -23.06 20.41 -26.62
CA GLN A 31 -22.50 19.84 -25.40
C GLN A 31 -21.96 20.92 -24.46
N GLN A 32 -21.36 22.00 -24.98
CA GLN A 32 -20.92 23.14 -24.17
C GLN A 32 -22.08 23.83 -23.49
N ARG A 33 -23.23 24.00 -24.17
CA ARG A 33 -24.45 24.55 -23.54
C ARG A 33 -25.00 23.63 -22.44
N GLN A 34 -24.82 22.32 -22.58
CA GLN A 34 -25.33 21.34 -21.61
C GLN A 34 -24.40 21.15 -20.40
N TRP A 35 -23.07 21.21 -20.58
CA TRP A 35 -22.09 20.78 -19.59
C TRP A 35 -21.04 21.83 -19.23
N GLY A 36 -20.95 22.95 -19.96
CA GLY A 36 -19.86 23.92 -19.83
C GLY A 36 -19.77 24.54 -18.43
N GLU A 37 -20.90 24.91 -17.82
CA GLU A 37 -20.93 25.48 -16.47
C GLU A 37 -20.48 24.47 -15.41
N ASP A 38 -20.91 23.21 -15.54
CA ASP A 38 -20.55 22.13 -14.62
C ASP A 38 -19.04 21.81 -14.71
N LEU A 39 -18.47 21.76 -15.92
CA LEU A 39 -17.03 21.55 -16.13
C LEU A 39 -16.20 22.73 -15.62
N ALA A 40 -16.64 23.97 -15.85
CA ALA A 40 -15.95 25.17 -15.35
C ALA A 40 -16.01 25.28 -13.81
N TRP A 41 -17.07 24.75 -13.19
CA TRP A 41 -17.17 24.61 -11.75
C TRP A 41 -16.23 23.51 -11.23
N LEU A 42 -16.25 22.31 -11.83
CA LEU A 42 -15.36 21.20 -11.46
C LEU A 42 -13.88 21.59 -11.57
N ALA A 43 -13.53 22.40 -12.58
CA ALA A 43 -12.17 22.89 -12.77
C ALA A 43 -11.62 23.74 -11.61
N ARG A 44 -12.49 24.27 -10.73
CA ARG A 44 -12.14 25.12 -9.59
C ARG A 44 -12.63 24.54 -8.26
N LEU A 45 -13.00 23.27 -8.25
CA LEU A 45 -13.62 22.62 -7.08
C LEU A 45 -12.64 22.51 -5.91
N ASP A 46 -11.38 22.25 -6.20
CA ASP A 46 -10.29 22.18 -5.22
C ASP A 46 -10.11 23.50 -4.46
N GLU A 47 -10.04 24.63 -5.17
CA GLU A 47 -9.97 25.96 -4.57
C GLU A 47 -11.19 26.26 -3.70
N ALA A 48 -12.39 25.96 -4.22
CA ALA A 48 -13.64 26.21 -3.51
C ALA A 48 -13.76 25.38 -2.22
N ILE A 49 -13.36 24.12 -2.26
CA ILE A 49 -13.38 23.23 -1.09
C ILE A 49 -12.29 23.62 -0.08
N GLY A 50 -11.11 24.00 -0.54
CA GLY A 50 -10.00 24.44 0.32
C GLY A 50 -10.32 25.70 1.14
N ALA A 51 -11.15 26.60 0.61
CA ALA A 51 -11.56 27.83 1.28
C ALA A 51 -12.85 27.71 2.12
N ALA A 52 -13.59 26.61 1.99
CA ALA A 52 -14.92 26.45 2.58
C ALA A 52 -14.88 25.93 4.03
N ASP A 53 -15.88 26.31 4.82
CA ASP A 53 -16.13 25.74 6.14
C ASP A 53 -16.80 24.36 6.06
N GLY A 54 -16.96 23.68 7.20
CA GLY A 54 -17.52 22.31 7.25
C GLY A 54 -18.87 22.16 6.52
N PRO A 55 -19.90 22.97 6.84
CA PRO A 55 -21.19 22.91 6.16
C PRO A 55 -21.09 23.18 4.65
N THR A 56 -20.37 24.23 4.24
CA THR A 56 -20.23 24.59 2.83
C THR A 56 -19.49 23.51 2.05
N ARG A 57 -18.46 22.91 2.66
CA ARG A 57 -17.74 21.75 2.08
C ARG A 57 -18.69 20.58 1.83
N ALA A 58 -19.57 20.27 2.78
CA ALA A 58 -20.54 19.19 2.61
C ALA A 58 -21.51 19.47 1.44
N GLU A 59 -21.95 20.72 1.26
CA GLU A 59 -22.80 21.11 0.13
C GLU A 59 -22.10 20.99 -1.23
N LEU A 60 -20.84 21.43 -1.31
CA LEU A 60 -20.00 21.31 -2.52
C LEU A 60 -19.79 19.84 -2.91
N LEU A 61 -19.44 18.98 -1.94
CA LEU A 61 -19.28 17.54 -2.18
C LEU A 61 -20.59 16.88 -2.63
N ASN A 62 -21.72 17.24 -2.00
CA ASN A 62 -23.03 16.75 -2.42
C ASN A 62 -23.41 17.19 -3.84
N ARG A 63 -22.97 18.39 -4.28
CA ARG A 63 -23.12 18.80 -5.68
C ARG A 63 -22.32 17.91 -6.62
N THR A 64 -21.09 17.52 -6.26
CA THR A 64 -20.28 16.58 -7.04
C THR A 64 -20.98 15.23 -7.20
N VAL A 65 -21.57 14.70 -6.12
CA VAL A 65 -22.35 13.45 -6.17
C VAL A 65 -23.51 13.56 -7.16
N ARG A 66 -24.31 14.64 -7.08
CA ARG A 66 -25.44 14.85 -8.00
C ARG A 66 -25.00 14.97 -9.46
N LEU A 67 -23.86 15.62 -9.70
CA LEU A 67 -23.30 15.75 -11.05
C LEU A 67 -22.82 14.39 -11.57
N ALA A 68 -22.14 13.60 -10.75
CA ALA A 68 -21.70 12.26 -11.13
C ALA A 68 -22.88 11.34 -11.47
N GLN A 69 -23.97 11.39 -10.69
CA GLN A 69 -25.21 10.64 -10.97
C GLN A 69 -25.86 11.01 -12.31
N ARG A 70 -25.70 12.27 -12.76
CA ARG A 70 -26.19 12.70 -14.09
C ARG A 70 -25.33 12.14 -15.23
N VAL A 71 -24.04 11.89 -14.99
CA VAL A 71 -23.10 11.37 -16.00
C VAL A 71 -23.15 9.84 -16.07
N PHE A 72 -23.34 9.18 -14.93
CA PHE A 72 -23.33 7.73 -14.77
C PHE A 72 -24.69 7.23 -14.24
N PRO A 73 -25.77 7.30 -15.04
CA PRO A 73 -27.14 7.12 -14.56
C PRO A 73 -27.51 5.66 -14.26
N ASP A 74 -26.78 4.68 -14.80
CA ASP A 74 -27.17 3.26 -14.76
C ASP A 74 -26.61 2.50 -13.54
N GLY A 75 -26.37 3.21 -12.44
CA GLY A 75 -25.80 2.61 -11.23
C GLY A 75 -24.34 2.17 -11.36
N GLU A 76 -23.63 2.62 -12.40
CA GLU A 76 -22.20 2.32 -12.62
C GLU A 76 -21.31 2.77 -11.44
N LEU A 77 -21.79 3.73 -10.63
CA LEU A 77 -21.09 4.21 -9.43
C LEU A 77 -21.47 3.42 -8.16
N GLY A 78 -22.35 2.43 -8.26
CA GLY A 78 -22.91 1.67 -7.14
C GLY A 78 -23.96 2.44 -6.32
N GLU A 79 -24.44 1.83 -5.24
CA GLU A 79 -25.54 2.35 -4.41
C GLU A 79 -25.12 3.54 -3.51
N ARG A 80 -23.84 3.65 -3.16
CA ARG A 80 -23.27 4.71 -2.31
C ARG A 80 -21.96 5.23 -2.90
N PRO A 81 -22.03 6.02 -3.97
CA PRO A 81 -20.83 6.48 -4.64
C PRO A 81 -20.03 7.40 -3.71
N SER A 82 -18.75 7.10 -3.55
CA SER A 82 -17.82 7.81 -2.66
C SER A 82 -16.48 8.03 -3.35
N GLY A 83 -15.57 8.81 -2.74
CA GLY A 83 -14.24 9.03 -3.31
C GLY A 83 -14.20 9.99 -4.51
N PHE A 84 -15.16 10.91 -4.63
CA PHE A 84 -15.13 11.94 -5.67
C PHE A 84 -14.05 13.01 -5.47
N LEU A 85 -13.55 13.13 -4.26
CA LEU A 85 -12.43 13.98 -3.90
C LEU A 85 -11.52 13.21 -2.95
N TYR A 86 -10.23 13.29 -3.20
CA TYR A 86 -9.18 12.82 -2.30
C TYR A 86 -8.36 14.01 -1.84
N GLU A 87 -8.15 14.12 -0.54
CA GLU A 87 -7.36 15.18 0.06
C GLU A 87 -6.18 14.56 0.81
N ASP A 88 -4.97 14.96 0.42
CA ASP A 88 -3.76 14.72 1.20
C ASP A 88 -3.35 16.05 1.83
N ARG A 89 -3.03 16.04 3.14
CA ARG A 89 -2.69 17.25 3.88
C ARG A 89 -1.31 17.13 4.51
N GLU A 90 -0.45 18.10 4.21
CA GLU A 90 0.83 18.25 4.88
C GLU A 90 0.62 18.83 6.28
N ALA A 91 1.41 18.36 7.25
CA ALA A 91 1.46 18.99 8.56
C ALA A 91 2.16 20.36 8.46
N ALA A 92 1.57 21.40 9.04
CA ALA A 92 2.19 22.73 9.07
C ALA A 92 3.44 22.80 9.99
N ARG A 93 3.69 21.75 10.77
CA ARG A 93 4.80 21.63 11.71
C ARG A 93 5.97 20.91 11.05
N SER A 94 7.19 21.39 11.30
CA SER A 94 8.41 20.65 10.97
C SER A 94 8.65 19.52 11.98
N TRP A 95 8.95 18.34 11.46
CA TRP A 95 9.28 17.15 12.24
C TRP A 95 10.76 16.83 12.07
N THR A 96 11.43 16.49 13.16
CA THR A 96 12.77 15.90 13.10
C THR A 96 12.69 14.53 12.46
N ASP A 97 13.73 14.13 11.73
CA ASP A 97 13.82 12.77 11.19
C ASP A 97 13.85 11.79 12.38
N PRO A 98 12.92 10.81 12.46
CA PRO A 98 12.92 9.85 13.56
C PRO A 98 14.21 9.02 13.61
N LEU A 99 14.96 8.93 12.51
CA LEU A 99 16.27 8.26 12.49
C LEU A 99 17.39 9.06 13.18
N ASP A 100 17.18 10.34 13.51
CA ASP A 100 18.10 11.11 14.35
C ASP A 100 18.02 10.69 15.84
N ASP A 101 16.94 10.00 16.23
CA ASP A 101 16.80 9.39 17.56
C ASP A 101 17.49 8.01 17.59
N ALA A 102 18.60 7.91 18.33
CA ALA A 102 19.42 6.70 18.36
C ALA A 102 18.66 5.43 18.78
N PRO A 103 17.80 5.46 19.82
CA PRO A 103 16.92 4.34 20.12
C PRO A 103 16.01 3.91 18.94
N PHE A 104 15.38 4.84 18.23
CA PHE A 104 14.55 4.50 17.06
C PHE A 104 15.39 3.94 15.90
N ALA A 105 16.54 4.54 15.61
CA ALA A 105 17.45 4.05 14.57
C ALA A 105 17.94 2.62 14.85
N GLN A 106 18.25 2.31 16.11
CA GLN A 106 18.61 0.94 16.51
C GLN A 106 17.47 -0.05 16.30
N ASP A 107 16.24 0.33 16.63
CA ASP A 107 15.07 -0.52 16.41
C ASP A 107 14.85 -0.79 14.90
N VAL A 108 15.04 0.22 14.05
CA VAL A 108 14.99 0.06 12.59
C VAL A 108 16.08 -0.90 12.09
N GLN A 109 17.29 -0.85 12.64
CA GLN A 109 18.37 -1.78 12.29
C GLN A 109 18.03 -3.22 12.68
N VAL A 110 17.53 -3.45 13.90
CA VAL A 110 17.09 -4.78 14.34
C VAL A 110 15.98 -5.32 13.44
N LEU A 111 15.03 -4.47 13.03
CA LEU A 111 13.99 -4.87 12.08
C LEU A 111 14.57 -5.28 10.73
N GLY A 112 15.57 -4.53 10.23
CA GLY A 112 16.32 -4.87 9.02
C GLY A 112 16.98 -6.24 9.11
N GLU A 113 17.70 -6.52 10.21
CA GLU A 113 18.36 -7.81 10.43
C GLU A 113 17.37 -8.98 10.49
N LEU A 114 16.24 -8.79 11.18
CA LEU A 114 15.19 -9.81 11.27
C LEU A 114 14.53 -10.06 9.91
N ALA A 115 14.26 -9.01 9.15
CA ALA A 115 13.51 -9.08 7.91
C ALA A 115 14.35 -9.45 6.68
N ASP A 116 15.69 -9.30 6.74
CA ASP A 116 16.60 -9.60 5.63
C ASP A 116 16.31 -10.95 4.96
N PRO A 117 16.34 -12.11 5.66
CA PRO A 117 16.12 -13.40 5.00
C PRO A 117 14.68 -13.57 4.47
N TRP A 118 13.74 -12.70 4.81
CA TRP A 118 12.34 -12.76 4.33
C TRP A 118 12.07 -11.95 3.07
N VAL A 119 13.01 -11.10 2.66
CA VAL A 119 12.95 -10.34 1.42
C VAL A 119 13.78 -11.13 0.41
N ALA A 120 13.16 -11.98 -0.40
CA ALA A 120 13.89 -12.90 -1.27
C ALA A 120 13.42 -12.80 -2.72
N ARG A 121 14.24 -13.22 -3.69
CA ARG A 121 13.79 -13.30 -5.09
C ARG A 121 12.56 -14.21 -5.17
N SER A 122 11.52 -13.79 -5.86
CA SER A 122 10.26 -14.53 -5.90
C SER A 122 10.33 -15.72 -6.86
N HIS A 123 9.59 -16.78 -6.55
CA HIS A 123 9.44 -17.95 -7.39
C HIS A 123 8.67 -17.61 -8.68
N ILE A 124 7.71 -16.68 -8.61
CA ILE A 124 7.02 -16.20 -9.81
C ILE A 124 7.98 -15.45 -10.76
N TYR A 125 9.00 -14.75 -10.24
CA TYR A 125 10.05 -14.17 -11.08
C TYR A 125 10.91 -15.25 -11.73
N ASP A 126 11.33 -16.27 -10.98
CA ASP A 126 12.07 -17.41 -11.54
C ASP A 126 11.29 -18.13 -12.66
N LEU A 127 9.96 -18.23 -12.51
CA LEU A 127 9.07 -18.77 -13.57
C LEU A 127 9.09 -17.89 -14.82
N MET A 128 9.03 -16.56 -14.67
CA MET A 128 9.14 -15.62 -15.80
C MET A 128 10.47 -15.80 -16.54
N VAL A 129 11.60 -15.91 -15.82
CA VAL A 129 12.93 -16.17 -16.40
C VAL A 129 12.94 -17.51 -17.14
N THR A 130 12.42 -18.57 -16.51
CA THR A 130 12.36 -19.92 -17.10
C THR A 130 11.58 -19.93 -18.41
N ARG A 131 10.41 -19.29 -18.44
CA ARG A 131 9.59 -19.16 -19.65
C ARG A 131 10.26 -18.33 -20.73
N PHE A 132 10.97 -17.26 -20.35
CA PHE A 132 11.78 -16.50 -21.31
C PHE A 132 12.88 -17.36 -21.95
N VAL A 133 13.67 -18.05 -21.13
CA VAL A 133 14.78 -18.89 -21.60
C VAL A 133 14.27 -20.05 -22.47
N SER A 134 13.11 -20.62 -22.16
CA SER A 134 12.48 -21.66 -22.99
C SER A 134 12.12 -21.16 -24.39
N LEU A 135 11.80 -19.88 -24.56
CA LEU A 135 11.40 -19.29 -25.84
C LEU A 135 12.57 -18.69 -26.62
N PHE A 136 13.50 -18.03 -25.93
CA PHE A 136 14.56 -17.23 -26.55
C PHE A 136 15.98 -17.78 -26.32
N GLY A 137 16.13 -18.82 -25.50
CA GLY A 137 17.43 -19.39 -25.11
C GLY A 137 18.16 -18.59 -24.02
N SER A 138 19.22 -19.19 -23.46
CA SER A 138 20.11 -18.49 -22.52
C SER A 138 20.88 -17.38 -23.26
N GLY A 139 20.96 -16.18 -22.67
CA GLY A 139 21.48 -14.99 -23.36
C GLY A 139 20.56 -14.44 -24.46
N GLY A 140 19.34 -14.97 -24.57
CA GLY A 140 18.37 -14.60 -25.59
C GLY A 140 17.91 -13.14 -25.49
N VAL A 141 17.44 -12.61 -26.62
CA VAL A 141 16.92 -11.25 -26.75
C VAL A 141 15.53 -11.29 -27.38
N CYS A 142 14.54 -10.75 -26.68
CA CYS A 142 13.20 -10.51 -27.19
C CYS A 142 13.08 -9.05 -27.64
N LYS A 143 12.81 -8.83 -28.93
CA LYS A 143 12.62 -7.49 -29.52
C LYS A 143 11.23 -6.91 -29.32
N ASP A 144 10.29 -7.71 -28.80
CA ASP A 144 8.92 -7.29 -28.49
C ASP A 144 8.57 -7.69 -27.05
N PRO A 145 9.03 -6.90 -26.05
CA PRO A 145 8.78 -7.21 -24.65
C PRO A 145 7.29 -7.30 -24.32
N LEU A 146 6.45 -6.46 -24.96
CA LEU A 146 5.01 -6.46 -24.74
C LEU A 146 4.40 -7.81 -25.16
N ALA A 147 4.76 -8.32 -26.34
CA ALA A 147 4.27 -9.61 -26.79
C ALA A 147 4.66 -10.72 -25.81
N PHE A 148 5.89 -10.71 -25.29
CA PHE A 148 6.31 -11.67 -24.27
C PHE A 148 5.47 -11.57 -22.98
N PHE A 149 5.28 -10.38 -22.40
CA PHE A 149 4.45 -10.24 -21.20
C PHE A 149 2.99 -10.63 -21.44
N MET A 150 2.47 -10.39 -22.64
CA MET A 150 1.13 -10.83 -23.04
C MET A 150 1.02 -12.35 -23.14
N THR A 151 2.07 -13.09 -23.53
CA THR A 151 2.02 -14.56 -23.51
C THR A 151 1.93 -15.12 -22.09
N LEU A 152 2.46 -14.40 -21.10
CA LEU A 152 2.36 -14.77 -19.69
C LEU A 152 1.00 -14.39 -19.07
N ALA A 153 0.30 -13.42 -19.65
CA ALA A 153 -0.93 -12.83 -19.13
C ALA A 153 -2.21 -13.69 -19.29
N HIS A 154 -2.08 -15.01 -19.47
CA HIS A 154 -3.22 -15.92 -19.54
C HIS A 154 -3.97 -15.95 -18.19
N ALA A 155 -5.28 -16.23 -18.22
CA ALA A 155 -6.12 -16.14 -17.01
C ALA A 155 -5.56 -17.04 -15.88
N PRO A 156 -5.37 -16.50 -14.66
CA PRO A 156 -4.67 -17.19 -13.57
C PRO A 156 -5.30 -18.53 -13.16
N ASP A 157 -6.60 -18.70 -13.38
CA ASP A 157 -7.33 -19.93 -13.05
C ASP A 157 -6.95 -21.13 -13.95
N GLY A 158 -6.19 -20.91 -15.01
CA GLY A 158 -5.74 -21.94 -15.95
C GLY A 158 -4.23 -22.22 -15.96
N ASP A 159 -3.43 -21.50 -15.15
CA ASP A 159 -1.96 -21.64 -15.15
C ASP A 159 -1.47 -22.25 -13.82
N GLU A 160 -1.41 -23.59 -13.77
CA GLU A 160 -1.00 -24.35 -12.59
C GLU A 160 0.43 -24.01 -12.14
N GLU A 161 1.35 -23.72 -13.06
CA GLU A 161 2.73 -23.36 -12.70
C GLU A 161 2.79 -22.01 -12.01
N MET A 162 2.02 -21.04 -12.51
CA MET A 162 1.90 -19.72 -11.91
C MET A 162 1.26 -19.81 -10.52
N LEU A 163 0.14 -20.53 -10.38
CA LEU A 163 -0.52 -20.73 -9.09
C LEU A 163 0.41 -21.41 -8.07
N ARG A 164 1.18 -22.42 -8.51
CA ARG A 164 2.18 -23.09 -7.68
C ARG A 164 3.30 -22.12 -7.27
N ALA A 165 3.85 -21.35 -8.19
CA ALA A 165 4.91 -20.38 -7.89
C ALA A 165 4.43 -19.30 -6.90
N ALA A 166 3.24 -18.75 -7.10
CA ALA A 166 2.62 -17.81 -6.17
C ALA A 166 2.34 -18.43 -4.79
N GLY A 167 1.92 -19.70 -4.76
CA GLY A 167 1.76 -20.45 -3.52
C GLY A 167 3.06 -20.65 -2.75
N LEU A 168 4.17 -20.94 -3.46
CA LEU A 168 5.51 -21.01 -2.87
C LEU A 168 5.94 -19.66 -2.29
N ASP A 169 5.73 -18.56 -3.02
CA ASP A 169 6.03 -17.21 -2.54
C ASP A 169 5.23 -16.85 -1.28
N TYR A 170 3.94 -17.23 -1.24
CA TYR A 170 3.08 -16.99 -0.08
C TYR A 170 3.50 -17.79 1.16
N ALA A 171 3.86 -19.06 0.97
CA ALA A 171 4.29 -19.97 2.03
C ALA A 171 5.76 -19.81 2.43
N ALA A 172 6.54 -18.99 1.70
CA ALA A 172 7.97 -18.85 1.91
C ALA A 172 8.33 -18.40 3.33
N GLY A 173 9.31 -19.11 3.90
CA GLY A 173 9.99 -18.81 5.16
C GLY A 173 11.17 -17.84 4.97
N PRO A 174 12.00 -17.67 6.01
CA PRO A 174 13.29 -16.99 5.87
C PRO A 174 14.24 -17.86 5.01
N ASP A 175 14.84 -17.27 3.98
CA ASP A 175 15.73 -17.96 3.04
C ASP A 175 16.91 -17.05 2.64
N THR A 176 18.06 -17.27 3.29
CA THR A 176 19.28 -16.49 3.03
C THR A 176 19.87 -16.75 1.64
N GLU A 177 19.68 -17.95 1.08
CA GLU A 177 20.21 -18.30 -0.24
C GLU A 177 19.43 -17.56 -1.33
N ARG A 178 18.09 -17.54 -1.24
CA ARG A 178 17.24 -16.78 -2.16
C ARG A 178 17.32 -15.28 -1.96
N ALA A 179 17.56 -14.81 -0.73
CA ALA A 179 17.82 -13.42 -0.42
C ALA A 179 19.13 -12.90 -1.06
N ALA A 180 20.11 -13.78 -1.29
CA ALA A 180 21.35 -13.45 -1.99
C ALA A 180 21.21 -13.44 -3.52
N LEU A 181 20.10 -13.92 -4.08
CA LEU A 181 19.90 -13.94 -5.53
C LEU A 181 19.68 -12.53 -6.11
N PRO A 182 20.24 -12.24 -7.29
CA PRO A 182 20.09 -10.95 -7.94
C PRO A 182 18.68 -10.77 -8.54
N GLY A 183 18.19 -9.53 -8.52
CA GLY A 183 16.89 -9.11 -9.09
C GLY A 183 16.96 -8.52 -10.50
N GLY A 184 18.15 -8.50 -11.10
CA GLY A 184 18.39 -7.97 -12.45
C GLY A 184 18.60 -6.45 -12.50
N LEU A 185 19.09 -5.99 -13.65
CA LEU A 185 19.51 -4.60 -13.83
C LEU A 185 18.31 -3.64 -13.87
N SER A 186 17.17 -4.08 -14.41
CA SER A 186 15.94 -3.28 -14.45
C SER A 186 15.19 -3.20 -13.12
N GLY A 187 15.28 -4.25 -12.30
CA GLY A 187 14.54 -4.36 -11.05
C GLY A 187 15.04 -3.39 -9.96
N SER A 188 14.21 -3.14 -8.96
CA SER A 188 14.60 -2.43 -7.74
C SER A 188 15.65 -3.21 -6.93
N PRO A 189 16.45 -2.54 -6.08
CA PRO A 189 17.14 -3.25 -5.01
C PRO A 189 16.13 -3.96 -4.09
N ARG A 190 16.60 -4.96 -3.35
CA ARG A 190 15.81 -5.58 -2.27
C ARG A 190 15.40 -4.49 -1.30
N HIS A 191 14.13 -4.48 -0.90
CA HIS A 191 13.61 -3.40 -0.07
C HIS A 191 12.41 -3.85 0.77
N LEU A 192 12.13 -3.14 1.85
CA LEU A 192 10.96 -3.35 2.71
C LEU A 192 10.56 -2.03 3.36
N GLY A 193 9.30 -1.63 3.22
CA GLY A 193 8.74 -0.51 3.96
C GLY A 193 8.09 -1.00 5.25
N ALA A 194 8.24 -0.25 6.35
CA ALA A 194 7.62 -0.55 7.63
C ALA A 194 6.93 0.68 8.21
N PHE A 195 5.72 0.49 8.70
CA PHE A 195 4.99 1.48 9.49
C PHE A 195 5.29 1.26 10.97
N LEU A 196 5.95 2.25 11.59
CA LEU A 196 6.48 2.16 12.95
C LEU A 196 5.86 3.21 13.86
N GLN A 197 5.48 2.80 15.06
CA GLN A 197 4.94 3.70 16.08
C GLN A 197 5.75 3.60 17.37
N PRO A 198 6.48 4.65 17.78
CA PRO A 198 7.15 4.65 19.07
C PRO A 198 6.12 4.83 20.21
N VAL A 199 6.42 4.20 21.34
CA VAL A 199 5.52 4.10 22.49
C VAL A 199 6.32 4.37 23.76
N ALA A 200 5.98 5.45 24.45
CA ALA A 200 6.51 5.71 25.78
C ALA A 200 5.63 6.75 26.51
N PRO A 201 5.67 6.81 27.86
CA PRO A 201 4.97 7.85 28.61
C PRO A 201 5.42 9.29 28.28
N SER A 202 6.61 9.45 27.68
CA SER A 202 7.11 10.75 27.21
C SER A 202 8.23 10.57 26.19
N ALA A 203 8.44 11.59 25.35
CA ALA A 203 9.56 11.63 24.41
C ALA A 203 10.92 11.54 25.11
N ARG A 204 11.05 12.11 26.32
CA ARG A 204 12.28 12.01 27.14
C ARG A 204 12.55 10.56 27.56
N THR A 205 11.52 9.82 27.94
CA THR A 205 11.65 8.40 28.30
C THR A 205 12.08 7.59 27.09
N TYR A 206 11.49 7.86 25.93
CA TYR A 206 11.84 7.19 24.69
C TYR A 206 13.31 7.43 24.28
N ALA A 207 13.74 8.70 24.24
CA ALA A 207 15.10 9.10 23.90
C ALA A 207 16.17 8.55 24.86
N ALA A 208 15.79 8.24 26.11
CA ALA A 208 16.67 7.58 27.08
C ALA A 208 16.78 6.05 26.85
N GLY A 209 16.20 5.52 25.77
CA GLY A 209 16.13 4.09 25.47
C GLY A 209 15.01 3.34 26.19
N GLY A 210 14.13 4.06 26.90
CA GLY A 210 12.90 3.50 27.46
C GLY A 210 11.82 3.33 26.39
N GLY A 211 10.77 2.58 26.71
CA GLY A 211 9.63 2.38 25.80
C GLY A 211 9.87 1.35 24.70
N LEU A 212 8.94 1.30 23.76
CA LEU A 212 8.82 0.29 22.71
C LEU A 212 8.60 0.94 21.33
N THR A 213 8.78 0.17 20.27
CA THR A 213 8.44 0.56 18.90
C THR A 213 7.56 -0.51 18.31
N VAL A 214 6.33 -0.19 17.92
CA VAL A 214 5.42 -1.17 17.31
C VAL A 214 5.59 -1.19 15.81
N VAL A 215 5.71 -2.40 15.24
CA VAL A 215 5.66 -2.61 13.80
C VAL A 215 4.22 -2.88 13.40
N ASN A 216 3.56 -1.89 12.83
CA ASN A 216 2.14 -1.99 12.48
C ASN A 216 1.90 -2.83 11.24
N ALA A 217 2.63 -2.53 10.18
CA ALA A 217 2.45 -3.17 8.88
C ALA A 217 3.70 -3.01 8.03
N PHE A 218 3.79 -3.85 7.00
CA PHE A 218 4.80 -3.77 5.96
C PHE A 218 4.21 -3.25 4.65
N THR A 219 5.06 -2.69 3.81
CA THR A 219 4.75 -2.12 2.50
C THR A 219 5.98 -2.12 1.61
N ASN A 220 5.90 -1.51 0.43
CA ASN A 220 7.04 -1.30 -0.47
C ASN A 220 7.86 -0.09 -0.01
N ALA A 221 9.17 -0.18 -0.17
CA ALA A 221 10.15 0.89 0.06
C ALA A 221 10.94 1.23 -1.20
N ASN A 222 10.33 1.01 -2.36
CA ASN A 222 10.86 1.39 -3.67
C ASN A 222 10.58 2.87 -4.01
N GLY A 223 9.91 3.61 -3.12
CA GLY A 223 9.55 5.01 -3.28
C GLY A 223 8.06 5.27 -3.55
N SER A 224 7.22 4.23 -3.71
CA SER A 224 5.81 4.37 -4.11
C SER A 224 4.96 5.22 -3.16
N LEU A 225 5.05 4.98 -1.85
CA LEU A 225 4.27 5.74 -0.87
C LEU A 225 4.71 7.22 -0.80
N GLN A 226 6.00 7.49 -0.90
CA GLN A 226 6.54 8.85 -0.96
C GLN A 226 6.12 9.55 -2.26
N ALA A 227 6.07 8.79 -3.36
CA ALA A 227 5.65 9.31 -4.67
C ALA A 227 4.20 9.79 -4.63
N ARG A 228 3.31 9.28 -3.77
CA ARG A 228 1.96 9.86 -3.58
C ARG A 228 2.00 11.35 -3.22
N PHE A 229 2.96 11.76 -2.38
CA PHE A 229 3.00 13.09 -1.78
C PHE A 229 3.90 14.08 -2.53
N HIS A 230 4.54 13.67 -3.64
CA HIS A 230 5.60 14.48 -4.27
C HIS A 230 5.14 15.85 -4.77
N ARG A 231 3.89 15.97 -5.22
CA ARG A 231 3.30 17.25 -5.66
C ARG A 231 2.97 18.14 -4.46
N LEU A 232 2.42 17.53 -3.41
CA LEU A 232 2.06 18.22 -2.17
C LEU A 232 3.31 18.83 -1.51
N LEU A 233 4.39 18.07 -1.42
CA LEU A 233 5.65 18.48 -0.77
C LEU A 233 6.58 19.31 -1.68
N GLY A 234 6.15 19.60 -2.91
CA GLY A 234 6.83 20.51 -3.84
C GLY A 234 8.04 19.92 -4.58
N SER A 235 8.60 20.74 -5.48
CA SER A 235 9.66 20.34 -6.43
C SER A 235 10.93 19.84 -5.76
N SER A 236 11.35 20.46 -4.65
CA SER A 236 12.57 20.05 -3.96
C SER A 236 12.48 18.62 -3.40
N PHE A 237 11.32 18.24 -2.87
CA PHE A 237 11.09 16.87 -2.39
C PHE A 237 11.07 15.90 -3.57
N ARG A 238 10.36 16.25 -4.64
CA ARG A 238 10.28 15.47 -5.89
C ARG A 238 11.66 15.17 -6.47
N GLU A 239 12.52 16.18 -6.60
CA GLU A 239 13.89 16.03 -7.10
C GLU A 239 14.73 15.11 -6.20
N ARG A 240 14.68 15.31 -4.87
CA ARG A 240 15.40 14.44 -3.91
C ARG A 240 14.93 12.98 -4.01
N LEU A 241 13.62 12.76 -4.12
CA LEU A 241 13.07 11.41 -4.23
C LEU A 241 13.47 10.74 -5.55
N ALA A 242 13.38 11.46 -6.67
CA ALA A 242 13.80 10.96 -7.98
C ALA A 242 15.30 10.59 -7.99
N THR A 243 16.16 11.44 -7.43
CA THR A 243 17.60 11.16 -7.29
C THR A 243 17.84 9.92 -6.42
N ARG A 244 17.18 9.81 -5.26
CA ARG A 244 17.30 8.63 -4.39
C ARG A 244 16.91 7.34 -5.11
N ILE A 245 15.84 7.35 -5.90
CA ILE A 245 15.43 6.17 -6.69
C ILE A 245 16.50 5.81 -7.73
N ARG A 246 17.02 6.78 -8.49
CA ARG A 246 18.10 6.53 -9.47
C ARG A 246 19.37 5.98 -8.82
N THR A 247 19.79 6.56 -7.70
CA THR A 247 20.92 6.05 -6.91
C THR A 247 20.67 4.61 -6.44
N ALA A 248 19.48 4.31 -5.93
CA ALA A 248 19.13 2.97 -5.45
C ALA A 248 19.11 1.92 -6.60
N TRP A 249 18.78 2.33 -7.82
CA TRP A 249 18.84 1.46 -9.00
C TRP A 249 20.26 1.27 -9.55
N GLY A 250 21.18 2.18 -9.21
CA GLY A 250 22.55 2.21 -9.75
C GLY A 250 22.64 2.78 -11.17
N THR A 251 21.63 3.52 -11.63
CA THR A 251 21.61 4.13 -12.97
C THR A 251 20.76 5.39 -12.99
N GLU A 252 21.17 6.38 -13.79
CA GLU A 252 20.37 7.58 -14.05
C GLU A 252 19.13 7.28 -14.90
N ARG A 253 19.17 6.19 -15.68
CA ARG A 253 18.11 5.83 -16.63
C ARG A 253 17.10 4.89 -15.99
N VAL A 254 16.19 5.45 -15.19
CA VAL A 254 15.05 4.74 -14.60
C VAL A 254 13.75 5.29 -15.21
N LEU A 255 12.96 4.40 -15.80
CA LEU A 255 11.64 4.71 -16.36
C LEU A 255 10.53 4.33 -15.38
N GLU A 256 9.49 5.14 -15.33
CA GLU A 256 8.34 4.93 -14.46
C GLU A 256 7.27 4.06 -15.15
N ILE A 257 6.85 2.98 -14.48
CA ILE A 257 5.67 2.21 -14.88
C ILE A 257 4.44 2.92 -14.36
N GLN A 258 3.66 3.46 -15.29
CA GLN A 258 2.71 4.52 -15.03
C GLN A 258 1.27 4.05 -15.29
N ALA A 259 0.72 3.21 -14.41
CA ALA A 259 -0.59 2.56 -14.56
C ALA A 259 -1.78 3.47 -14.13
N SER A 260 -1.97 4.61 -14.81
CA SER A 260 -2.96 5.62 -14.40
C SER A 260 -4.40 5.31 -14.80
N THR A 261 -4.60 4.35 -15.72
CA THR A 261 -5.94 3.88 -16.11
C THR A 261 -6.50 2.80 -15.20
N GLU A 262 -5.69 2.30 -14.26
CA GLU A 262 -6.14 1.44 -13.16
C GLU A 262 -7.09 2.25 -12.26
N CYS A 263 -8.16 1.64 -11.75
CA CYS A 263 -9.35 2.33 -11.22
C CYS A 263 -9.14 3.07 -9.88
N ASN A 264 -7.90 3.24 -9.42
CA ASN A 264 -7.56 3.89 -8.16
C ASN A 264 -6.91 5.27 -8.39
N THR A 265 -7.55 6.35 -7.95
CA THR A 265 -6.99 7.73 -8.02
C THR A 265 -5.65 7.87 -7.28
N GLY A 266 -5.41 7.08 -6.23
CA GLY A 266 -4.12 7.05 -5.53
C GLY A 266 -2.96 6.60 -6.42
N GLN A 267 -3.26 5.79 -7.44
CA GLN A 267 -2.30 5.33 -8.44
C GLN A 267 -1.88 6.48 -9.36
N ALA A 268 -2.85 7.24 -9.88
CA ALA A 268 -2.61 8.35 -10.79
C ALA A 268 -1.85 9.52 -10.12
N VAL A 269 -2.14 9.80 -8.84
CA VAL A 269 -1.47 10.88 -8.08
C VAL A 269 0.01 10.57 -7.84
N SER A 270 0.34 9.30 -7.63
CA SER A 270 1.72 8.85 -7.41
C SER A 270 2.59 8.94 -8.67
N CYS A 271 1.99 9.16 -9.84
CA CYS A 271 2.70 9.20 -11.10
C CYS A 271 3.41 10.53 -11.39
N GLY A 272 4.42 10.44 -12.24
CA GLY A 272 5.12 11.58 -12.83
C GLY A 272 6.32 12.03 -12.02
N LEU A 273 7.00 11.12 -11.34
CA LEU A 273 8.24 11.39 -10.64
C LEU A 273 9.46 11.21 -11.56
N LEU A 274 9.42 10.21 -12.45
CA LEU A 274 10.49 9.81 -13.37
C LEU A 274 9.99 9.83 -14.82
N PRO A 275 10.89 9.81 -15.83
CA PRO A 275 10.49 9.73 -17.23
C PRO A 275 9.58 8.51 -17.49
N PRO A 276 8.48 8.65 -18.22
CA PRO A 276 7.48 7.59 -18.33
C PRO A 276 7.88 6.48 -19.29
N LEU A 277 7.62 5.23 -18.91
CA LEU A 277 7.57 4.12 -19.85
C LEU A 277 6.23 4.17 -20.60
N GLY A 278 6.28 4.17 -21.92
CA GLY A 278 5.10 4.18 -22.77
C GLY A 278 4.42 2.83 -22.83
N LEU A 279 3.23 2.75 -22.22
CA LEU A 279 2.44 1.53 -22.08
C LEU A 279 1.16 1.56 -22.94
N PRO A 280 0.75 0.42 -23.52
CA PRO A 280 -0.57 0.27 -24.11
C PRO A 280 -1.71 0.66 -23.17
N GLY A 281 -2.62 1.51 -23.66
CA GLY A 281 -3.81 1.94 -22.92
C GLY A 281 -3.61 3.17 -22.03
N GLU A 282 -2.36 3.57 -21.76
CA GLU A 282 -2.06 4.75 -20.95
C GLU A 282 -2.02 6.04 -21.79
N PRO A 283 -2.41 7.20 -21.22
CA PRO A 283 -2.22 8.49 -21.89
C PRO A 283 -0.74 8.74 -22.19
N GLY A 284 -0.47 9.29 -23.38
CA GLY A 284 0.89 9.63 -23.80
C GLY A 284 1.51 10.79 -23.00
N ALA A 285 2.83 10.92 -23.09
CA ALA A 285 3.60 12.03 -22.54
C ALA A 285 4.73 12.43 -23.51
N PRO A 286 5.14 13.72 -23.57
CA PRO A 286 6.15 14.17 -24.52
C PRO A 286 7.52 13.48 -24.40
N ASP A 287 7.90 13.06 -23.20
CA ASP A 287 9.17 12.43 -22.84
C ASP A 287 9.06 10.90 -22.66
N MET A 288 7.95 10.29 -23.09
CA MET A 288 7.74 8.86 -22.95
C MET A 288 8.71 8.04 -23.80
N VAL A 289 9.23 6.96 -23.22
CA VAL A 289 10.01 5.95 -23.95
C VAL A 289 9.09 4.76 -24.26
N PRO A 290 8.73 4.49 -25.52
CA PRO A 290 7.83 3.39 -25.86
C PRO A 290 8.40 2.03 -25.42
N LEU A 291 7.60 1.16 -24.81
CA LEU A 291 8.04 -0.21 -24.50
C LEU A 291 8.52 -0.96 -25.76
N SER A 292 7.93 -0.66 -26.92
CA SER A 292 8.29 -1.23 -28.22
C SER A 292 9.66 -0.78 -28.76
N SER A 293 10.27 0.27 -28.18
CA SER A 293 11.65 0.66 -28.52
C SER A 293 12.70 -0.03 -27.64
N LEU A 294 12.27 -0.83 -26.67
CA LEU A 294 13.14 -1.55 -25.75
C LEU A 294 13.21 -3.03 -26.15
N ARG A 295 14.29 -3.69 -25.73
CA ARG A 295 14.46 -5.14 -25.84
C ARG A 295 14.53 -5.75 -24.45
N LEU A 296 13.94 -6.93 -24.29
CA LEU A 296 14.04 -7.73 -23.07
C LEU A 296 15.17 -8.75 -23.26
N VAL A 297 16.13 -8.76 -22.34
CA VAL A 297 17.37 -9.53 -22.45
C VAL A 297 17.52 -10.42 -21.23
N HIS A 298 17.96 -11.66 -21.43
CA HIS A 298 18.36 -12.55 -20.36
C HIS A 298 19.86 -12.43 -20.09
N ASP A 299 20.23 -12.20 -18.83
CA ASP A 299 21.60 -12.27 -18.34
C ASP A 299 21.89 -13.68 -17.78
N PRO A 300 22.72 -14.50 -18.45
CA PRO A 300 23.07 -15.83 -17.98
C PRO A 300 23.85 -15.86 -16.66
N ALA A 301 24.60 -14.80 -16.35
CA ALA A 301 25.46 -14.78 -15.16
C ALA A 301 24.65 -14.69 -13.87
N THR A 302 23.57 -13.92 -13.91
CA THR A 302 22.67 -13.69 -12.78
C THR A 302 21.37 -14.48 -12.87
N ASN A 303 21.09 -15.07 -14.04
CA ASN A 303 19.82 -15.71 -14.39
C ASN A 303 18.64 -14.74 -14.16
N THR A 304 18.75 -13.54 -14.71
CA THR A 304 17.78 -12.45 -14.57
C THR A 304 17.39 -11.86 -15.92
N LEU A 305 16.27 -11.16 -15.95
CA LEU A 305 15.82 -10.38 -17.11
C LEU A 305 16.01 -8.88 -16.87
N PHE A 306 16.28 -8.14 -17.94
CA PHE A 306 16.30 -6.68 -17.93
C PHE A 306 15.86 -6.10 -19.29
N LEU A 307 15.30 -4.90 -19.26
CA LEU A 307 15.08 -4.08 -20.45
C LEU A 307 16.34 -3.30 -20.79
N ALA A 308 16.61 -3.18 -22.08
CA ALA A 308 17.69 -2.37 -22.61
C ALA A 308 17.28 -1.64 -23.88
N ASP A 309 18.01 -0.58 -24.18
CA ASP A 309 18.07 0.06 -25.49
C ASP A 309 19.52 0.20 -25.92
N ASP A 310 19.78 0.96 -26.98
CA ASP A 310 21.11 1.09 -27.57
C ASP A 310 22.14 1.71 -26.63
N ALA A 311 21.72 2.44 -25.60
CA ALA A 311 22.62 2.97 -24.56
C ALA A 311 22.86 1.98 -23.40
N GLY A 312 22.20 0.83 -23.39
CA GLY A 312 22.36 -0.21 -22.37
C GLY A 312 21.10 -0.48 -21.54
N PRO A 313 21.27 -1.09 -20.34
CA PRO A 313 20.18 -1.43 -19.44
C PRO A 313 19.38 -0.22 -18.95
N VAL A 314 18.09 -0.43 -18.73
CA VAL A 314 17.14 0.57 -18.25
C VAL A 314 16.49 0.10 -16.95
N GLY A 315 16.54 0.94 -15.91
CA GLY A 315 15.82 0.73 -14.66
C GLY A 315 14.31 0.91 -14.84
N LEU A 316 13.52 0.14 -14.10
CA LEU A 316 12.07 0.28 -14.06
C LEU A 316 11.61 0.54 -12.63
N ALA A 317 10.78 1.55 -12.43
CA ALA A 317 10.17 1.85 -11.14
C ALA A 317 8.64 1.88 -11.26
N TYR A 318 7.98 0.95 -10.58
CA TYR A 318 6.55 1.04 -10.32
C TYR A 318 6.30 1.75 -8.99
N LEU A 319 5.80 2.98 -9.08
CA LEU A 319 5.58 3.86 -7.91
C LEU A 319 4.11 3.93 -7.48
N GLY A 320 3.30 3.01 -8.01
CA GLY A 320 1.91 2.87 -7.66
C GLY A 320 1.66 2.36 -6.24
N LEU A 321 0.48 2.67 -5.72
CA LEU A 321 0.01 2.18 -4.42
C LEU A 321 -0.71 0.84 -4.53
N THR A 322 -1.29 0.53 -5.70
CA THR A 322 -1.97 -0.75 -5.92
C THR A 322 -0.95 -1.89 -5.84
N PRO A 323 -1.14 -2.86 -4.92
CA PRO A 323 -0.26 -4.03 -4.82
C PRO A 323 -0.16 -4.78 -6.14
N GLN A 324 1.03 -5.31 -6.44
CA GLN A 324 1.33 -5.98 -7.69
C GLN A 324 0.34 -7.11 -8.03
N TYR A 325 -0.08 -7.90 -7.04
CA TYR A 325 -0.99 -9.04 -7.24
C TYR A 325 -2.42 -8.64 -7.63
N LEU A 326 -2.79 -7.36 -7.44
CA LEU A 326 -4.07 -6.81 -7.89
C LEU A 326 -4.00 -6.24 -9.32
N LEU A 327 -2.78 -6.12 -9.88
CA LEU A 327 -2.63 -5.69 -11.26
C LEU A 327 -2.98 -6.82 -12.21
N GLY A 328 -3.70 -6.49 -13.28
CA GLY A 328 -4.13 -7.46 -14.29
C GLY A 328 -3.17 -7.59 -15.47
N GLY A 329 -3.22 -8.75 -16.12
CA GLY A 329 -2.63 -8.98 -17.44
C GLY A 329 -1.12 -8.74 -17.51
N TYR A 330 -0.65 -8.17 -18.63
CA TYR A 330 0.78 -7.94 -18.90
C TYR A 330 1.44 -7.02 -17.87
N LEU A 331 0.66 -6.12 -17.24
CA LEU A 331 1.17 -5.12 -16.31
C LEU A 331 1.70 -5.79 -15.02
N SER A 332 1.05 -6.85 -14.55
CA SER A 332 1.50 -7.60 -13.37
C SER A 332 2.92 -8.19 -13.57
N TRP A 333 3.21 -8.70 -14.76
CA TRP A 333 4.51 -9.25 -15.15
C TRP A 333 5.57 -8.17 -15.40
N LEU A 334 5.17 -7.04 -15.98
CA LEU A 334 6.07 -5.90 -16.14
C LEU A 334 6.46 -5.29 -14.78
N VAL A 335 5.50 -5.20 -13.84
CA VAL A 335 5.79 -4.77 -12.47
C VAL A 335 6.64 -5.81 -11.75
N LEU A 336 6.44 -7.11 -11.98
CA LEU A 336 7.31 -8.18 -11.46
C LEU A 336 8.75 -8.03 -11.93
N LEU A 337 8.97 -7.61 -13.18
CA LEU A 337 10.31 -7.30 -13.68
C LEU A 337 10.95 -6.11 -12.95
N SER A 338 10.14 -5.11 -12.58
CA SER A 338 10.60 -3.93 -11.82
C SER A 338 10.81 -4.20 -10.32
N ASP A 339 10.16 -5.22 -9.78
CA ASP A 339 10.18 -5.58 -8.36
C ASP A 339 10.10 -7.11 -8.20
N PRO A 340 11.24 -7.81 -8.30
CA PRO A 340 11.29 -9.28 -8.35
C PRO A 340 11.25 -9.94 -6.96
N TRP A 341 10.85 -9.20 -5.92
CA TRP A 341 11.03 -9.61 -4.52
C TRP A 341 9.72 -10.09 -3.89
N SER A 342 9.75 -11.26 -3.24
CA SER A 342 8.73 -11.68 -2.26
C SER A 342 9.14 -11.19 -0.87
N ARG A 343 8.16 -10.66 -0.12
CA ARG A 343 8.40 -9.82 1.08
C ARG A 343 7.30 -10.03 2.12
N LEU A 344 7.32 -11.18 2.80
CA LEU A 344 6.29 -11.57 3.78
C LEU A 344 6.87 -11.86 5.18
N PRO A 345 7.64 -10.95 5.81
CA PRO A 345 8.09 -11.16 7.18
C PRO A 345 6.91 -11.20 8.16
N PRO A 346 6.91 -12.12 9.15
CA PRO A 346 5.82 -12.24 10.14
C PRO A 346 5.95 -11.23 11.30
N PHE A 347 6.75 -10.17 11.13
CA PHE A 347 7.16 -9.27 12.21
C PHE A 347 6.35 -7.98 12.28
N ALA A 348 5.03 -8.06 12.04
CA ALA A 348 4.14 -6.92 12.13
C ALA A 348 2.80 -7.32 12.73
N ASP A 349 2.14 -6.38 13.40
CA ASP A 349 0.85 -6.60 14.03
C ASP A 349 -0.32 -6.66 13.04
N HIS A 350 -0.04 -6.50 11.75
CA HIS A 350 -0.99 -6.59 10.66
C HIS A 350 -1.60 -7.99 10.53
N TRP A 351 -2.83 -8.04 10.03
CA TRP A 351 -3.59 -9.28 9.87
C TRP A 351 -2.85 -10.38 9.10
N THR A 352 -2.22 -10.02 7.98
CA THR A 352 -1.49 -10.97 7.13
C THR A 352 -0.39 -11.71 7.89
N SER A 353 0.30 -11.02 8.81
CA SER A 353 1.31 -11.62 9.66
C SER A 353 0.67 -12.51 10.73
N ARG A 354 -0.40 -12.04 11.37
CA ARG A 354 -1.15 -12.79 12.40
C ARG A 354 -1.74 -14.10 11.87
N ARG A 355 -2.16 -14.14 10.61
CA ARG A 355 -2.76 -15.33 9.99
C ARG A 355 -1.76 -16.43 9.65
N ARG A 356 -0.46 -16.15 9.56
CA ARG A 356 0.52 -17.19 9.21
C ARG A 356 0.58 -18.32 10.24
N ASP A 357 0.31 -18.00 11.50
CA ASP A 357 0.27 -18.99 12.58
C ASP A 357 -1.10 -19.67 12.74
N LEU A 358 -2.14 -19.17 12.05
CA LEU A 358 -3.51 -19.68 12.16
C LEU A 358 -3.75 -20.79 11.12
N ASN A 359 -3.70 -22.03 11.58
CA ASN A 359 -4.07 -23.21 10.80
C ASN A 359 -5.52 -23.61 11.10
N GLY A 360 -6.46 -23.18 10.25
CA GLY A 360 -7.89 -23.56 10.36
C GLY A 360 -8.76 -22.52 11.09
N PRO A 361 -10.02 -22.88 11.40
CA PRO A 361 -10.95 -21.98 12.10
C PRO A 361 -10.48 -21.70 13.53
N LEU A 362 -10.81 -20.52 14.05
CA LEU A 362 -10.59 -20.20 15.45
C LEU A 362 -11.42 -21.15 16.34
N PRO A 363 -10.85 -21.68 17.44
CA PRO A 363 -11.58 -22.55 18.35
C PRO A 363 -12.70 -21.79 19.08
N ASP A 364 -13.74 -22.51 19.50
CA ASP A 364 -14.85 -21.97 20.31
C ASP A 364 -14.47 -21.82 21.80
N GLU A 365 -13.28 -21.28 22.07
CA GLU A 365 -12.77 -21.00 23.40
C GLU A 365 -12.08 -19.65 23.47
N VAL A 366 -11.86 -19.14 24.67
CA VAL A 366 -11.14 -17.86 24.85
C VAL A 366 -9.66 -18.09 24.63
N MET A 367 -9.08 -17.32 23.70
CA MET A 367 -7.65 -17.36 23.41
C MET A 367 -6.98 -16.08 23.90
N HIS A 368 -5.91 -16.22 24.68
CA HIS A 368 -5.02 -15.12 25.02
C HIS A 368 -3.69 -15.30 24.30
N SER A 369 -3.23 -14.24 23.66
CA SER A 369 -1.94 -14.18 22.97
C SER A 369 -1.10 -13.07 23.57
N GLU A 370 -0.03 -13.45 24.26
CA GLU A 370 0.93 -12.50 24.81
C GLU A 370 1.61 -11.66 23.71
N ARG A 371 2.06 -10.48 24.12
CA ARG A 371 2.84 -9.57 23.27
C ARG A 371 4.11 -10.25 22.78
N ALA A 372 4.37 -10.21 21.47
CA ALA A 372 5.63 -10.67 20.89
C ALA A 372 6.58 -9.48 20.72
N VAL A 373 7.79 -9.60 21.27
CA VAL A 373 8.79 -8.52 21.27
C VAL A 373 10.16 -9.04 20.87
N ALA A 374 10.84 -8.34 19.98
CA ALA A 374 12.25 -8.53 19.64
C ALA A 374 13.05 -7.29 20.08
N GLY A 375 13.74 -7.39 21.23
CA GLY A 375 14.35 -6.21 21.85
C GLY A 375 13.30 -5.20 22.31
N ARG A 376 13.19 -4.07 21.60
CA ARG A 376 12.14 -3.05 21.81
C ARG A 376 11.06 -3.06 20.73
N LEU A 377 11.23 -3.86 19.68
CA LEU A 377 10.25 -3.99 18.60
C LEU A 377 9.10 -4.88 19.02
N VAL A 378 7.89 -4.34 19.06
CA VAL A 378 6.66 -5.12 19.20
C VAL A 378 6.23 -5.58 17.82
N THR A 379 6.32 -6.88 17.59
CA THR A 379 5.94 -7.52 16.32
C THR A 379 4.52 -8.06 16.35
N ARG A 380 3.95 -8.25 17.55
CA ARG A 380 2.54 -8.56 17.78
C ARG A 380 2.08 -7.97 19.10
N ARG A 381 0.98 -7.23 19.07
CA ARG A 381 0.32 -6.70 20.26
C ARG A 381 -0.37 -7.82 21.04
N GLU A 382 -0.45 -7.67 22.35
CA GLU A 382 -1.23 -8.55 23.21
C GLU A 382 -2.70 -8.55 22.79
N SER A 383 -3.35 -9.72 22.82
CA SER A 383 -4.75 -9.83 22.43
C SER A 383 -5.52 -10.95 23.11
N TRP A 384 -6.83 -10.75 23.21
CA TRP A 384 -7.80 -11.68 23.78
C TRP A 384 -8.93 -11.90 22.77
N THR A 385 -9.11 -13.13 22.32
CA THR A 385 -10.10 -13.50 21.31
C THR A 385 -11.18 -14.37 21.95
N PHE A 386 -12.43 -13.96 21.79
CA PHE A 386 -13.59 -14.61 22.37
C PHE A 386 -14.54 -15.07 21.25
N PRO A 387 -15.25 -16.20 21.41
CA PRO A 387 -16.43 -16.47 20.59
C PRO A 387 -17.42 -15.30 20.74
N ALA A 388 -17.96 -14.81 19.61
CA ALA A 388 -18.82 -13.62 19.61
C ALA A 388 -20.07 -13.80 20.50
N ALA A 389 -20.57 -15.04 20.59
CA ALA A 389 -21.68 -15.42 21.46
C ALA A 389 -21.42 -15.19 22.96
N GLN A 390 -20.15 -15.10 23.39
CA GLN A 390 -19.79 -14.75 24.77
C GLN A 390 -19.75 -13.24 25.01
N ILE A 391 -19.53 -12.43 23.96
CA ILE A 391 -19.43 -10.97 24.05
C ILE A 391 -20.78 -10.29 23.83
N ALA A 392 -21.59 -10.78 22.88
CA ALA A 392 -22.89 -10.17 22.55
C ALA A 392 -23.82 -10.00 23.77
N PRO A 393 -23.93 -10.96 24.72
CA PRO A 393 -24.76 -10.79 25.92
C PRO A 393 -24.26 -9.72 26.89
N LEU A 394 -22.98 -9.34 26.83
CA LEU A 394 -22.41 -8.30 27.68
C LEU A 394 -22.81 -6.89 27.21
N MET A 395 -23.29 -6.76 25.96
CA MET A 395 -23.68 -5.51 25.32
C MET A 395 -25.18 -5.23 25.44
N ASP A 396 -25.65 -4.96 26.66
CA ASP A 396 -27.04 -4.67 26.97
C ASP A 396 -27.55 -3.35 26.32
N ARG A 397 -28.87 -3.18 26.22
CA ARG A 397 -29.49 -1.87 25.88
C ARG A 397 -29.24 -0.83 26.96
N ASP A 398 -29.15 -1.24 28.22
CA ASP A 398 -28.70 -0.37 29.29
C ASP A 398 -27.16 -0.22 29.27
N LEU A 399 -26.70 1.02 29.08
CA LEU A 399 -25.27 1.33 29.02
C LEU A 399 -24.58 1.17 30.37
N THR A 400 -25.29 1.35 31.49
CA THR A 400 -24.72 1.17 32.83
C THR A 400 -24.37 -0.29 33.06
N THR A 401 -25.32 -1.19 32.76
CA THR A 401 -25.12 -2.63 32.82
C THR A 401 -24.00 -3.08 31.88
N THR A 402 -23.98 -2.55 30.65
CA THR A 402 -22.90 -2.84 29.68
C THR A 402 -21.52 -2.45 30.22
N LEU A 403 -21.39 -1.27 30.83
CA LEU A 403 -20.13 -0.83 31.43
C LEU A 403 -19.66 -1.76 32.55
N LEU A 404 -20.57 -2.19 33.43
CA LEU A 404 -20.23 -3.12 34.52
C LEU A 404 -19.78 -4.47 33.98
N HIS A 405 -20.53 -5.06 33.04
CA HIS A 405 -20.16 -6.33 32.41
C HIS A 405 -18.80 -6.26 31.70
N MET A 406 -18.54 -5.17 30.97
CA MET A 406 -17.27 -4.99 30.27
C MET A 406 -16.11 -4.74 31.22
N ASP A 407 -16.32 -4.01 32.33
CA ASP A 407 -15.30 -3.82 33.36
C ASP A 407 -14.98 -5.14 34.10
N ASP A 408 -15.99 -5.97 34.37
CA ASP A 408 -15.82 -7.30 34.97
C ASP A 408 -15.04 -8.23 34.03
N LEU A 409 -15.42 -8.31 32.75
CA LEU A 409 -14.68 -9.06 31.73
C LEU A 409 -13.22 -8.60 31.66
N ARG A 410 -13.02 -7.28 31.63
CA ARG A 410 -11.70 -6.66 31.55
C ARG A 410 -10.83 -7.04 32.74
N LYS A 411 -11.35 -6.92 33.97
CA LYS A 411 -10.65 -7.30 35.20
C LYS A 411 -10.36 -8.80 35.26
N GLN A 412 -11.31 -9.63 34.81
CA GLN A 412 -11.15 -11.09 34.80
C GLN A 412 -9.99 -11.53 33.91
N TRP A 413 -9.83 -10.92 32.74
CA TRP A 413 -8.86 -11.33 31.73
C TRP A 413 -7.61 -10.43 31.64
N GLY A 414 -7.54 -9.37 32.45
CA GLY A 414 -6.43 -8.43 32.43
C GLY A 414 -6.40 -7.52 31.19
N ILE A 415 -7.54 -7.33 30.52
CA ILE A 415 -7.63 -6.51 29.31
C ILE A 415 -7.37 -5.03 29.70
N PRO A 416 -6.64 -4.23 28.90
CA PRO A 416 -6.49 -2.81 29.15
C PRO A 416 -7.80 -2.05 28.90
N VAL A 417 -7.90 -0.82 29.42
CA VAL A 417 -9.08 0.03 29.22
C VAL A 417 -9.23 0.45 27.76
N GLU A 418 -8.13 0.71 27.07
CA GLU A 418 -8.09 1.12 25.67
C GLU A 418 -7.66 -0.05 24.79
N VAL A 419 -8.47 -0.38 23.79
CA VAL A 419 -8.28 -1.53 22.91
C VAL A 419 -8.68 -1.23 21.47
N PHE A 420 -8.13 -2.00 20.53
CA PHE A 420 -8.66 -2.13 19.18
C PHE A 420 -9.45 -3.43 19.06
N VAL A 421 -10.70 -3.33 18.63
CA VAL A 421 -11.59 -4.48 18.46
C VAL A 421 -11.61 -4.93 17.01
N HIS A 422 -11.34 -6.21 16.80
CA HIS A 422 -11.48 -6.88 15.51
C HIS A 422 -12.65 -7.87 15.57
N GLN A 423 -13.34 -8.02 14.44
CA GLN A 423 -14.34 -9.05 14.25
C GLN A 423 -13.86 -10.06 13.22
N HIS A 424 -14.09 -11.34 13.50
CA HIS A 424 -13.73 -12.45 12.64
C HIS A 424 -15.01 -13.04 12.08
N MET A 425 -15.20 -12.91 10.77
CA MET A 425 -16.33 -13.51 10.09
C MET A 425 -16.05 -15.00 9.79
N PRO A 426 -17.08 -15.85 9.71
CA PRO A 426 -16.95 -17.21 9.19
C PRO A 426 -16.26 -17.22 7.82
N SER A 427 -15.38 -18.19 7.58
CA SER A 427 -14.60 -18.37 6.33
C SER A 427 -15.39 -18.08 5.03
N GLN A 428 -15.26 -16.88 4.44
CA GLN A 428 -15.76 -16.51 3.10
C GLN A 428 -14.58 -16.20 2.14
N GLY A 429 -13.92 -17.25 1.64
CA GLY A 429 -13.04 -17.17 0.47
C GLY A 429 -11.76 -16.31 0.60
N ALA A 430 -11.02 -16.15 -0.50
CA ALA A 430 -9.71 -15.48 -0.53
C ALA A 430 -9.80 -13.93 -0.47
N THR A 431 -10.97 -13.36 -0.75
CA THR A 431 -11.24 -11.91 -0.72
C THR A 431 -11.95 -11.55 0.59
N PHE A 432 -11.23 -11.68 1.70
CA PHE A 432 -11.82 -11.47 3.01
C PHE A 432 -11.94 -9.98 3.34
N ASP A 433 -13.17 -9.49 3.39
CA ASP A 433 -13.53 -8.14 3.84
C ASP A 433 -13.33 -8.02 5.35
N GLN A 434 -12.11 -7.67 5.73
CA GLN A 434 -11.80 -7.38 7.11
C GLN A 434 -12.12 -5.92 7.38
N HIS A 435 -13.20 -5.72 8.14
CA HIS A 435 -13.52 -4.42 8.70
C HIS A 435 -12.30 -3.89 9.45
N LYS A 436 -11.91 -2.64 9.14
CA LYS A 436 -10.84 -1.95 9.86
C LYS A 436 -11.08 -2.04 11.37
N PRO A 437 -10.06 -2.34 12.18
CA PRO A 437 -10.24 -2.44 13.62
C PRO A 437 -10.81 -1.15 14.21
N ARG A 438 -11.62 -1.31 15.24
CA ARG A 438 -12.28 -0.20 15.91
C ARG A 438 -11.60 0.11 17.23
N TYR A 439 -11.09 1.33 17.40
CA TYR A 439 -10.67 1.80 18.73
C TYR A 439 -11.88 1.86 19.67
N VAL A 440 -11.70 1.35 20.89
CA VAL A 440 -12.71 1.32 21.94
C VAL A 440 -12.03 1.66 23.27
N ASP A 441 -12.59 2.67 23.94
CA ASP A 441 -12.37 2.89 25.36
C ASP A 441 -13.46 2.14 26.13
N LEU A 442 -13.09 1.04 26.80
CA LEU A 442 -14.01 0.18 27.55
C LEU A 442 -14.63 0.85 28.78
N SER A 443 -14.11 2.03 29.17
CA SER A 443 -14.71 2.86 30.23
C SER A 443 -15.70 3.90 29.70
N SER A 444 -15.83 4.03 28.37
CA SER A 444 -16.66 5.04 27.73
C SER A 444 -17.98 4.45 27.23
N PRO A 445 -19.14 4.88 27.78
CA PRO A 445 -20.44 4.38 27.33
C PRO A 445 -20.72 4.70 25.86
N VAL A 446 -20.20 5.83 25.34
CA VAL A 446 -20.33 6.20 23.92
C VAL A 446 -19.51 5.26 23.03
N SER A 447 -18.28 4.91 23.45
CA SER A 447 -17.44 3.96 22.70
C SER A 447 -18.08 2.57 22.64
N LEU A 448 -18.64 2.09 23.75
CA LEU A 448 -19.32 0.79 23.82
C LEU A 448 -20.62 0.77 23.00
N LEU A 449 -21.42 1.84 23.05
CA LEU A 449 -22.61 1.96 22.20
C LEU A 449 -22.23 1.88 20.72
N ALA A 450 -21.15 2.56 20.33
CA ALA A 450 -20.71 2.61 18.95
C ALA A 450 -20.06 1.28 18.51
N LEU A 451 -19.36 0.58 19.41
CA LEU A 451 -18.88 -0.79 19.20
C LEU A 451 -20.06 -1.73 18.93
N ARG A 452 -21.09 -1.71 19.78
CA ARG A 452 -22.27 -2.56 19.64
C ARG A 452 -22.95 -2.40 18.27
N GLY A 453 -23.07 -1.16 17.78
CA GLY A 453 -23.67 -0.89 16.46
C GLY A 453 -22.79 -1.28 15.27
N TRP A 454 -21.53 -1.64 15.51
CA TRP A 454 -20.56 -1.99 14.47
C TRP A 454 -20.21 -3.47 14.40
N ILE A 455 -20.35 -4.18 15.52
CA ILE A 455 -20.21 -5.65 15.52
C ILE A 455 -21.26 -6.24 14.58
N ASP A 456 -20.78 -6.98 13.59
CA ASP A 456 -21.62 -7.71 12.65
C ASP A 456 -22.36 -8.85 13.39
N PRO A 457 -23.68 -9.00 13.21
CA PRO A 457 -24.43 -10.11 13.80
C PRO A 457 -23.89 -11.50 13.45
N ASP A 458 -23.23 -11.65 12.30
CA ASP A 458 -22.66 -12.90 11.80
C ASP A 458 -21.18 -13.09 12.21
N ALA A 459 -20.62 -12.20 13.03
CA ALA A 459 -19.26 -12.37 13.55
C ALA A 459 -19.15 -13.68 14.36
N ALA A 460 -18.16 -14.50 14.03
CA ALA A 460 -17.88 -15.75 14.76
C ALA A 460 -17.07 -15.49 16.03
N HIS A 461 -16.07 -14.61 15.95
CA HIS A 461 -15.19 -14.25 17.06
C HIS A 461 -14.94 -12.75 17.13
N ILE A 462 -14.63 -12.26 18.32
CA ILE A 462 -14.26 -10.88 18.60
C ILE A 462 -12.89 -10.88 19.30
N SER A 463 -11.91 -10.16 18.74
CA SER A 463 -10.62 -9.94 19.41
C SER A 463 -10.53 -8.54 19.99
N PHE A 464 -10.13 -8.45 21.25
CA PHE A 464 -9.64 -7.23 21.87
C PHE A 464 -8.12 -7.24 21.77
N VAL A 465 -7.55 -6.23 21.12
CA VAL A 465 -6.10 -6.03 20.99
C VAL A 465 -5.75 -4.83 21.83
N GLU A 466 -4.68 -4.88 22.62
CA GLU A 466 -4.24 -3.70 23.39
C GLU A 466 -4.06 -2.46 22.49
N ALA A 467 -4.49 -1.28 22.97
CA ALA A 467 -4.11 -0.03 22.33
C ALA A 467 -2.66 0.28 22.72
N LEU A 468 -1.74 0.15 21.75
CA LEU A 468 -0.31 0.37 21.95
C LEU A 468 0.24 1.18 20.77
N PRO A 469 0.49 2.50 20.90
CA PRO A 469 0.40 3.28 22.12
C PRO A 469 -1.05 3.47 22.62
N ALA A 470 -1.23 3.46 23.94
CA ALA A 470 -2.44 4.04 24.56
C ALA A 470 -2.39 5.57 24.48
N ARG A 471 -3.49 6.26 24.79
CA ARG A 471 -3.56 7.74 24.66
C ARG A 471 -2.46 8.46 25.45
N GLY A 472 -2.08 7.93 26.61
CA GLY A 472 -1.01 8.48 27.46
C GLY A 472 0.41 8.14 27.02
N GLU A 473 0.59 7.36 25.95
CA GLU A 473 1.88 6.85 25.48
C GLU A 473 2.22 7.29 24.05
N ALA A 474 1.31 8.04 23.41
CA ALA A 474 1.49 8.58 22.08
C ALA A 474 2.50 9.73 22.11
N LEU A 475 3.51 9.66 21.25
CA LEU A 475 4.61 10.64 21.20
C LEU A 475 4.43 11.73 20.14
N GLY A 476 3.42 11.63 19.28
CA GLY A 476 3.13 12.65 18.29
C GLY A 476 2.60 13.92 18.94
N LEU A 477 2.86 15.07 18.30
CA LEU A 477 2.30 16.36 18.70
C LEU A 477 1.60 17.03 17.52
N THR A 478 0.46 17.67 17.77
CA THR A 478 -0.19 18.55 16.80
C THR A 478 0.65 19.83 16.59
N GLN A 479 0.18 20.70 15.69
CA GLN A 479 0.75 22.02 15.49
C GLN A 479 0.75 22.85 16.79
N ASP A 480 -0.33 22.75 17.57
CA ASP A 480 -0.49 23.48 18.84
C ASP A 480 0.26 22.82 20.00
N GLY A 481 0.94 21.70 19.76
CA GLY A 481 1.70 20.96 20.76
C GLY A 481 0.87 19.97 21.58
N GLU A 482 -0.38 19.71 21.18
CA GLU A 482 -1.23 18.70 21.84
C GLU A 482 -0.79 17.29 21.46
N PRO A 483 -0.81 16.31 22.39
CA PRO A 483 -0.53 14.92 22.07
C PRO A 483 -1.44 14.37 20.96
N THR A 484 -0.85 13.65 20.02
CA THR A 484 -1.55 12.97 18.93
C THR A 484 -0.86 11.66 18.58
N VAL A 485 -1.58 10.76 17.92
CA VAL A 485 -0.99 9.53 17.38
C VAL A 485 -0.13 9.91 16.17
N ALA A 486 1.08 9.35 16.11
CA ALA A 486 1.99 9.47 14.98
C ALA A 486 2.43 8.07 14.53
N GLU A 487 2.72 7.95 13.25
CA GLU A 487 3.27 6.74 12.63
C GLU A 487 4.32 7.16 11.61
N TYR A 488 5.45 6.47 11.62
CA TYR A 488 6.54 6.71 10.68
C TYR A 488 6.58 5.63 9.62
N LEU A 489 6.67 6.03 8.36
CA LEU A 489 7.01 5.13 7.27
C LEU A 489 8.52 5.13 7.09
N VAL A 490 9.17 4.00 7.36
CA VAL A 490 10.61 3.81 7.17
C VAL A 490 10.86 2.85 6.03
N GLY A 491 11.81 3.17 5.16
CA GLY A 491 12.25 2.30 4.07
C GLY A 491 13.58 1.63 4.40
N LEU A 492 13.59 0.30 4.39
CA LEU A 492 14.77 -0.54 4.43
C LEU A 492 15.15 -0.92 2.99
N GLN A 493 16.42 -0.78 2.64
CA GLN A 493 16.93 -1.14 1.32
C GLN A 493 18.27 -1.87 1.47
N TRP A 494 18.40 -3.00 0.79
CA TRP A 494 19.65 -3.74 0.66
C TRP A 494 20.22 -3.45 -0.73
N PRO A 495 21.40 -2.79 -0.83
CA PRO A 495 22.00 -2.43 -2.09
C PRO A 495 22.16 -3.62 -3.03
N LYS A 496 22.05 -3.38 -4.34
CA LYS A 496 22.38 -4.40 -5.34
C LYS A 496 23.87 -4.71 -5.25
N ASP A 497 24.22 -5.99 -5.22
CA ASP A 497 25.59 -6.41 -5.50
C ASP A 497 25.82 -6.32 -7.01
N LEU A 498 26.31 -5.17 -7.46
CA LEU A 498 26.59 -4.90 -8.88
C LEU A 498 27.99 -5.36 -9.30
N GLY A 499 28.63 -6.26 -8.54
CA GLY A 499 29.82 -7.01 -8.94
C GLY A 499 30.77 -6.25 -9.86
N GLY A 500 31.42 -5.19 -9.35
CA GLY A 500 32.54 -4.52 -10.01
C GLY A 500 32.42 -4.26 -11.52
N MET A 501 31.32 -3.66 -11.98
CA MET A 501 31.31 -3.06 -13.33
C MET A 501 31.98 -1.68 -13.29
N ALA A 502 33.29 -1.68 -13.52
CA ALA A 502 34.09 -0.52 -13.91
C ALA A 502 34.30 -0.50 -15.43
#